data_AF-A0A239JXY7-F1
#
_entry.id   AF-A0A239JXY7-F1
#
_cell.length_a   1.000
_cell.length_b   1.000
_cell.length_c   1.000
_cell.angle_alpha   90.00
_cell.angle_beta   90.00
_cell.angle_gamma   90.00
#
_symmetry.space_group_name_H-M   'P 1'
#
loop_
_entity.id
_entity.type
_entity.pdbx_description
1 polymer ?
#
loop_
_entity_poly.entity_id
_entity_poly.type
_entity_poly.pdbx_seq_one_letter_code
_entity_poly.pdbx_strand_id
1 'polypeptide(L)'
;MEMDVSRTDCGGITGAGEYRFRDGHLIVTLYQIAIWAEHPEAIFTVVTSRFHNSMKLYVLGSWRLPNAATSSEQPPAPASAEGMSLH
;
A
#
# COMPACT_ATOMS: atom_id res chain seq x y z
N MET A 1 1.27 14.85 -3.92
CA MET A 1 -0.09 14.29 -3.98
C MET A 1 0.06 12.79 -3.95
N GLU A 2 -0.48 12.18 -2.90
CA GLU A 2 -0.74 10.74 -2.88
C GLU A 2 -2.15 10.48 -3.42
N MET A 3 -2.36 9.32 -4.01
CA MET A 3 -3.65 8.89 -4.56
C MET A 3 -3.78 7.39 -4.37
N ASP A 4 -4.92 6.92 -3.92
CA ASP A 4 -5.21 5.50 -3.80
C ASP A 4 -5.72 4.92 -5.13
N VAL A 5 -5.19 3.76 -5.54
CA VAL A 5 -5.58 3.04 -6.76
C VAL A 5 -5.78 1.55 -6.50
N SER A 6 -6.72 0.95 -7.21
CA SER A 6 -6.90 -0.51 -7.28
C SER A 6 -6.30 -1.07 -8.57
N ARG A 7 -6.15 -2.39 -8.65
CA ARG A 7 -5.69 -3.08 -9.87
C ARG A 7 -6.50 -2.70 -11.12
N THR A 8 -7.81 -2.51 -10.94
CA THR A 8 -8.77 -2.16 -11.99
C THR A 8 -8.64 -0.71 -12.43
N ASP A 9 -8.40 0.22 -11.50
CA ASP A 9 -8.12 1.64 -11.81
C ASP A 9 -6.87 1.79 -12.70
N CYS A 10 -5.85 0.96 -12.44
CA CYS A 10 -4.65 0.88 -13.28
C CYS A 10 -4.84 0.15 -14.63
N GLY A 11 -6.08 -0.16 -15.04
CA GLY A 11 -6.37 -0.79 -16.33
C GLY A 11 -6.19 -2.32 -16.37
N GLY A 12 -6.22 -3.00 -15.22
CA GLY A 12 -6.20 -4.47 -15.15
C GLY A 12 -4.79 -5.07 -15.31
N ILE A 13 -3.80 -4.47 -14.65
CA ILE A 13 -2.38 -4.88 -14.73
C ILE A 13 -2.21 -6.39 -14.42
N THR A 14 -1.46 -7.09 -15.26
CA THR A 14 -1.24 -8.55 -15.19
C THR A 14 0.19 -8.96 -14.85
N GLY A 15 1.15 -8.04 -14.85
CA GLY A 15 2.56 -8.35 -14.61
C GLY A 15 3.36 -7.14 -14.12
N ALA A 16 4.62 -7.38 -13.76
CA ALA A 16 5.53 -6.31 -13.40
C ALA A 16 6.02 -5.59 -14.68
N GLY A 17 6.17 -4.27 -14.61
CA GLY A 17 6.56 -3.45 -15.75
C GLY A 17 6.23 -1.97 -15.56
N GLU A 18 6.44 -1.21 -16.63
CA GLU A 18 6.06 0.20 -16.73
C GLU A 18 4.72 0.32 -17.47
N TYR A 19 3.76 1.02 -16.88
CA TYR A 19 2.41 1.19 -17.43
C TYR A 19 2.08 2.67 -17.62
N ARG A 20 1.39 3.02 -18.72
CA ARG A 20 0.89 4.37 -18.99
C ARG A 20 -0.08 4.77 -17.87
N PHE A 21 0.23 5.80 -17.10
CA PHE A 21 -0.61 6.25 -15.99
C PHE A 21 -0.68 7.77 -15.92
N ARG A 22 -1.88 8.31 -16.16
CA ARG A 22 -2.18 9.75 -16.16
C ARG A 22 -1.21 10.53 -17.07
N ASP A 23 -0.37 11.38 -16.48
CA ASP A 23 0.59 12.29 -17.13
C ASP A 23 2.02 11.71 -17.17
N GLY A 24 2.15 10.39 -17.09
CA GLY A 24 3.44 9.73 -16.99
C GLY A 24 3.31 8.21 -16.97
N HIS A 25 4.17 7.58 -16.16
CA HIS A 25 4.23 6.13 -16.08
C HIS A 25 4.20 5.62 -14.63
N LEU A 26 3.49 4.53 -14.40
CA LEU A 26 3.43 3.79 -13.14
C LEU A 26 4.35 2.59 -13.23
N ILE A 27 5.28 2.48 -12.29
CA ILE A 27 6.13 1.31 -12.13
C ILE A 27 5.43 0.31 -11.20
N VAL A 28 5.19 -0.89 -11.71
CA VAL A 28 4.65 -2.02 -10.95
C VAL A 28 5.70 -3.13 -10.88
N THR A 29 5.92 -3.63 -9.68
CA THR A 29 6.91 -4.66 -9.36
C THR A 29 6.22 -6.00 -9.06
N LEU A 30 6.99 -7.09 -9.09
CA LEU A 30 6.48 -8.43 -8.77
C LEU A 30 5.83 -8.50 -7.38
N TYR A 31 6.28 -7.68 -6.42
CA TYR A 31 5.70 -7.59 -5.08
C TYR A 31 4.25 -7.09 -5.10
N GLN A 32 3.95 -6.03 -5.86
CA GLN A 32 2.56 -5.55 -5.99
C GLN A 32 1.68 -6.52 -6.79
N ILE A 33 2.24 -7.24 -7.76
CA ILE A 33 1.51 -8.30 -8.49
C ILE A 33 1.17 -9.48 -7.58
N ALA A 34 2.07 -9.89 -6.69
CA ALA A 34 1.79 -10.94 -5.70
C ALA A 34 0.63 -10.52 -4.78
N ILE A 35 0.69 -9.31 -4.21
CA ILE A 35 -0.40 -8.76 -3.38
C ILE A 35 -1.72 -8.72 -4.16
N TRP A 36 -1.73 -8.31 -5.43
CA TRP A 36 -2.95 -8.30 -6.26
C TRP A 36 -3.41 -9.68 -6.77
N ALA A 37 -2.59 -10.73 -6.60
CA ALA A 37 -2.98 -12.11 -6.84
C ALA A 37 -3.61 -12.74 -5.58
N GLU A 38 -3.08 -12.43 -4.40
CA GLU A 38 -3.62 -12.85 -3.09
C GLU A 38 -4.87 -12.04 -2.69
N HIS A 39 -4.87 -10.74 -3.01
CA HIS A 39 -5.87 -9.75 -2.67
C HIS A 39 -6.22 -8.86 -3.88
N PRO A 40 -7.09 -9.33 -4.80
CA PRO A 40 -7.47 -8.57 -6.01
C PRO A 40 -8.07 -7.18 -5.73
N GLU A 41 -8.67 -7.02 -4.55
CA GLU A 41 -9.26 -5.78 -4.04
C GLU A 41 -8.27 -4.84 -3.33
N ALA A 42 -6.99 -5.21 -3.20
CA ALA A 42 -5.99 -4.38 -2.51
C ALA A 42 -5.82 -3.01 -3.18
N ILE A 43 -5.85 -1.98 -2.35
CA ILE A 43 -5.71 -0.57 -2.73
C ILE A 43 -4.30 -0.13 -2.36
N PHE A 44 -3.54 0.36 -3.34
CA PHE A 44 -2.20 0.91 -3.16
C PHE A 44 -2.22 2.42 -3.18
N THR A 45 -1.42 3.04 -2.31
CA THR A 45 -1.17 4.48 -2.34
C THR A 45 -0.05 4.77 -3.35
N VAL A 46 -0.39 5.50 -4.41
CA VAL A 46 0.52 5.95 -5.46
C VAL A 46 1.32 7.15 -4.96
N VAL A 47 2.65 7.02 -4.98
CA VAL A 47 3.59 8.09 -4.67
C VAL A 47 4.24 8.59 -5.96
N THR A 48 4.31 9.90 -6.15
CA THR A 48 5.10 10.49 -7.26
C THR A 48 6.56 10.51 -6.84
N SER A 49 7.41 9.71 -7.50
CA SER A 49 8.81 9.53 -7.09
C SER A 49 9.71 10.64 -7.63
N ARG A 50 9.91 10.71 -8.96
CA ARG A 50 10.70 11.74 -9.65
C ARG A 50 10.19 11.97 -11.07
N PHE A 51 10.68 13.03 -11.70
CA PHE A 51 10.57 13.20 -13.15
C PHE A 51 11.73 12.46 -13.84
N HIS A 52 11.44 11.70 -14.89
CA HIS A 52 12.42 11.07 -15.78
C HIS A 52 12.14 11.52 -17.22
N ASN A 53 13.11 12.14 -17.89
CA ASN A 53 12.92 12.80 -19.19
C ASN A 53 11.65 13.67 -19.25
N SER A 54 11.47 14.54 -18.25
CA SER A 54 10.31 15.43 -18.07
C SER A 54 8.93 14.76 -17.88
N MET A 55 8.85 13.42 -17.89
CA MET A 55 7.63 12.67 -17.55
C MET A 55 7.61 12.28 -16.08
N LYS A 56 6.42 12.26 -15.47
CA LYS A 56 6.24 11.86 -14.06
C LYS A 56 6.39 10.34 -13.92
N LEU A 57 7.18 9.89 -12.95
CA LEU A 57 7.21 8.50 -12.51
C LEU A 57 6.41 8.34 -11.21
N TYR A 58 5.47 7.42 -11.27
CA TYR A 58 4.62 6.99 -10.16
C TYR A 58 5.06 5.61 -9.69
N VAL A 59 5.04 5.38 -8.38
CA VAL A 59 5.34 4.09 -7.76
C VAL A 59 4.23 3.72 -6.78
N LEU A 60 3.93 2.43 -6.67
CA LEU A 60 2.99 1.91 -5.68
C LEU A 60 3.72 1.75 -4.33
N GLY A 61 3.29 2.52 -3.32
CA GLY A 61 3.83 2.49 -1.96
C GLY A 61 3.08 1.50 -1.07
N SER A 62 2.63 1.99 0.10
CA SER A 62 1.81 1.24 1.05
C SER A 62 0.51 0.74 0.41
N TRP A 63 -0.05 -0.34 0.98
CA TRP A 63 -1.33 -0.90 0.55
C TRP A 63 -2.26 -1.20 1.73
N ARG A 64 -3.55 -1.30 1.43
CA ARG A 64 -4.62 -1.63 2.37
C ARG A 64 -5.73 -2.43 1.70
N LEU A 65 -6.46 -3.22 2.47
CA LEU A 65 -7.73 -3.80 2.02
C LEU A 65 -8.87 -2.79 2.25
N PRO A 66 -9.87 -2.72 1.36
CA PRO A 66 -11.00 -1.79 1.50
C PRO A 66 -11.82 -2.01 2.77
N ASN A 67 -11.78 -3.22 3.33
CA ASN A 67 -12.50 -3.60 4.54
C ASN A 67 -11.60 -3.67 5.80
N ALA A 68 -10.36 -3.18 5.76
CA ALA A 68 -9.45 -3.14 6.91
C ALA A 68 -9.75 -1.98 7.90
N ALA A 69 -11.02 -1.59 8.03
CA ALA A 69 -11.47 -0.87 9.22
C ALA A 69 -11.45 -1.86 10.40
N THR A 70 -10.88 -1.45 11.53
CA THR A 70 -10.79 -2.24 12.78
C THR A 70 -10.04 -3.58 12.69
N SER A 71 -8.71 -3.52 12.52
CA SER A 71 -7.80 -4.47 13.19
C SER A 71 -6.54 -3.74 13.68
N SER A 72 -6.78 -2.67 14.43
CA SER A 72 -5.78 -1.98 15.25
C SER A 72 -6.41 -1.61 16.59
N GLU A 73 -7.20 -2.54 17.13
CA GLU A 73 -7.61 -2.47 18.52
C GLU A 73 -6.40 -2.81 19.38
N GLN A 74 -5.71 -1.73 19.74
CA GLN A 74 -4.55 -1.65 20.61
C GLN A 74 -4.73 -2.55 21.85
N PRO A 75 -3.71 -3.35 22.25
CA PRO A 75 -3.86 -4.28 23.36
C PRO A 75 -4.25 -3.56 24.65
N PRO A 76 -5.11 -4.14 25.50
CA PRO A 76 -5.49 -3.55 26.78
C PRO A 76 -4.33 -3.63 27.78
N ALA A 77 -3.44 -2.64 27.74
CA ALA A 77 -2.77 -2.17 28.94
C ALA A 77 -3.73 -1.17 29.62
N PRO A 78 -4.04 -1.32 30.92
CA PRO A 78 -3.05 -1.67 31.95
C PRO A 78 -3.46 -2.82 32.89
N ALA A 79 -2.51 -3.74 33.11
CA ALA A 79 -2.52 -4.65 34.26
C ALA A 79 -1.08 -4.86 34.77
N SER A 80 -0.35 -3.76 35.02
CA SER A 80 0.86 -3.83 35.85
C SER A 80 0.43 -4.16 37.27
N ALA A 81 0.68 -5.42 37.65
CA ALA A 81 0.27 -6.01 38.91
C ALA A 81 0.70 -5.21 40.15
N GLU A 82 -0.19 -5.17 41.14
CA GLU A 82 0.22 -5.06 42.54
C GLU A 82 1.01 -6.32 42.97
N GLY A 83 2.05 -6.11 43.78
CA GLY A 83 3.01 -7.15 44.23
C GLY A 83 4.11 -7.42 43.20
N MET A 84 5.40 -7.57 43.55
CA MET A 84 6.08 -7.78 44.85
C MET A 84 7.57 -7.33 44.73
N SER A 85 8.41 -7.11 45.76
CA SER A 85 8.23 -7.03 47.23
C SER A 85 9.52 -6.50 47.92
N LEU A 86 9.42 -6.17 49.23
CA LEU A 86 10.50 -6.18 50.26
C LEU A 86 11.86 -5.48 50.00
N HIS A 87 12.12 -4.41 50.77
CA HIS A 87 13.12 -4.41 51.84
C HIS A 87 12.66 -3.52 53.00
#